data_AF-A0A0G2FI54-F1
#
_entry.id   AF-A0A0G2FI54-F1
#
_cell.length_a   1.000
_cell.length_b   1.000
_cell.length_c   1.000
_cell.angle_alpha   90.00
_cell.angle_beta   90.00
_cell.angle_gamma   90.00
#
_symmetry.space_group_name_H-M   'P 1'
#
loop_
_entity.id
_entity.type
_entity.pdbx_description
1 polymer ?
#
loop_
_entity_poly.entity_id
_entity_poly.type
_entity_poly.pdbx_seq_one_letter_code
_entity_poly.pdbx_strand_id
1 'polypeptide(L)'
;MSSRKRSLREANIVPTQQIQEESLIHKLRNSFYFANLYQWICIFGKVVKIDDSLDIEVLETECIKHGSMALQDIGLSMLKHLSSHRGLTIEPYGWDRKDREYYVLDDNRMYRLTAAAPPAAPPKKNSQKARAAARSAKRRRLAASADGTSNNDDEETASVSENNDQIDHADEDPLGGATWECVAITLDEVRSCIEPFKKTKDANEKILREQIEGHLIPMLEKQEESRKRKMAQREKELLSLQKMAHAKRSSRLAGKAEQRKHEEVEREEREKRKAEEAAARKLEEERIKMDKERGSRLMSREQRVREREARRIQHEEELAQLSEGSKGPEAGRLSERRLKAEIEKNRQALKELDEEEEEWAFDCVCGLHGQVDDGEHSVACERCNVWLHSKCLGIDENEAERDDFHFICSHCQQTERERKEKQQQQKQPHKIKVKTKEPASTASTPGAKLISTTPIPLPQIPGMNSNIHIDITSKQSPTAGGTQLNGVLLPLH
;
A
#
# COMPACT_ATOMS: atom_id res chain seq x y z
N MET A 1 12.29 17.09 -50.07
CA MET A 1 12.09 18.50 -49.67
C MET A 1 10.79 19.01 -50.25
N SER A 2 9.80 19.34 -49.42
CA SER A 2 8.75 20.30 -49.75
C SER A 2 8.28 20.91 -48.43
N SER A 3 8.87 22.05 -48.11
CA SER A 3 8.66 22.78 -46.87
C SER A 3 7.40 23.64 -47.04
N ARG A 4 6.25 23.16 -46.55
CA ARG A 4 5.04 24.00 -46.45
C ARG A 4 5.21 24.93 -45.25
N LYS A 5 5.73 26.14 -45.51
CA LYS A 5 5.69 27.26 -44.58
C LYS A 5 4.23 27.68 -44.39
N ARG A 6 3.55 27.16 -43.38
CA ARG A 6 2.27 27.71 -42.91
C ARG A 6 2.58 29.01 -42.18
N SER A 7 2.07 30.14 -42.68
CA SER A 7 2.39 31.45 -42.14
C SER A 7 1.77 31.62 -40.75
N LEU A 8 2.51 32.22 -39.82
CA LEU A 8 2.13 32.49 -38.43
C LEU A 8 0.88 33.39 -38.28
N ARG A 9 0.29 33.87 -39.38
CA ARG A 9 -0.91 34.72 -39.40
C ARG A 9 -2.24 33.95 -39.41
N GLU A 10 -2.23 32.64 -39.68
CA GLU A 10 -3.45 31.81 -39.64
C GLU A 10 -3.80 31.30 -38.23
N ALA A 11 -2.93 31.50 -37.23
CA ALA A 11 -3.12 30.98 -35.88
C ALA A 11 -4.01 31.85 -34.96
N ASN A 12 -4.46 33.02 -35.43
CA ASN A 12 -5.26 33.97 -34.65
C ASN A 12 -6.55 34.42 -35.37
N ILE A 13 -7.16 33.53 -36.16
CA ILE A 13 -8.52 33.74 -36.66
C ILE A 13 -9.42 32.81 -35.85
N VAL A 14 -10.00 33.34 -34.76
CA VAL A 14 -11.11 32.67 -34.08
C VAL A 14 -12.24 32.55 -35.12
N PRO A 15 -12.73 31.34 -35.44
CA PRO A 15 -13.84 31.16 -36.38
C PRO A 15 -15.04 32.01 -35.98
N THR A 16 -15.66 32.71 -36.93
CA THR A 16 -16.86 33.54 -36.72
C THR A 16 -17.99 32.79 -35.98
N GLN A 17 -18.06 31.47 -36.14
CA GLN A 17 -19.01 30.59 -35.44
C GLN A 17 -18.74 30.52 -33.93
N GLN A 18 -17.48 30.45 -33.48
CA GLN A 18 -17.14 30.44 -32.05
C GLN A 18 -17.51 31.76 -31.36
N ILE A 19 -17.33 32.88 -32.06
CA ILE A 19 -17.71 34.21 -31.54
C ILE A 19 -19.23 34.32 -31.37
N GLN A 20 -20.00 33.74 -32.29
CA GLN A 20 -21.47 33.71 -32.19
C GLN A 20 -21.94 32.78 -31.07
N GLU A 21 -21.33 31.60 -30.92
CA GLU A 21 -21.61 30.68 -29.81
C GLU A 21 -21.31 31.31 -28.45
N GLU A 22 -20.15 31.95 -28.27
CA GLU A 22 -19.82 32.69 -27.04
C GLU A 22 -20.83 33.81 -26.75
N SER A 23 -21.28 34.54 -27.79
CA SER A 23 -22.33 35.54 -27.63
C SER A 23 -23.68 34.94 -27.22
N LEU A 24 -24.02 33.74 -27.68
CA LEU A 24 -25.25 33.04 -27.32
C LEU A 24 -25.17 32.50 -25.89
N ILE A 25 -24.04 31.92 -25.49
CA ILE A 25 -23.75 31.50 -24.11
C ILE A 25 -23.90 32.69 -23.17
N HIS A 26 -23.34 33.85 -23.52
CA HIS A 26 -23.45 35.05 -22.69
C HIS A 26 -24.91 35.51 -22.51
N LYS A 27 -25.72 35.46 -23.57
CA LYS A 27 -27.16 35.76 -23.49
C LYS A 27 -27.90 34.74 -22.63
N LEU A 28 -27.58 33.45 -22.79
CA LEU A 28 -28.17 32.36 -22.03
C LEU A 28 -27.89 32.49 -20.53
N ARG A 29 -26.64 32.78 -20.16
CA ARG A 29 -26.22 32.99 -18.76
C ARG A 29 -26.94 34.16 -18.09
N ASN A 30 -27.25 35.22 -18.84
CA ASN A 30 -28.02 36.37 -18.36
C ASN A 30 -29.55 36.16 -18.44
N SER A 31 -30.02 35.00 -18.89
CA SER A 31 -31.45 34.69 -18.92
C SER A 31 -31.93 34.19 -17.56
N PHE A 32 -32.95 34.85 -17.01
CA PHE A 32 -33.63 34.40 -15.79
C PHE A 32 -34.20 32.98 -15.94
N TYR A 33 -34.75 32.65 -17.10
CA TYR A 33 -35.31 31.32 -17.36
C TYR A 33 -34.26 30.23 -17.28
N PHE A 34 -33.05 30.49 -17.78
CA PHE A 34 -31.96 29.52 -17.77
C PHE A 34 -31.48 29.23 -16.35
N ALA A 35 -31.29 30.27 -15.54
CA ALA A 35 -30.89 30.13 -14.14
C ALA A 35 -31.92 29.32 -13.33
N ASN A 36 -33.21 29.61 -13.51
CA ASN A 36 -34.29 28.87 -12.84
C ASN A 36 -34.41 27.42 -13.33
N LEU A 37 -34.22 27.18 -14.63
CA LEU A 37 -34.23 25.83 -15.19
C LEU A 37 -33.14 24.97 -14.53
N TYR A 38 -31.90 25.48 -14.48
CA TYR A 38 -30.80 24.71 -13.87
C TYR A 38 -30.99 24.52 -12.36
N GLN A 39 -31.46 25.56 -11.65
CA GLN A 39 -31.83 25.45 -10.24
C GLN A 39 -32.87 24.35 -10.01
N TRP A 40 -33.90 24.27 -10.85
CA TRP A 40 -34.90 23.20 -10.78
C TRP A 40 -34.27 21.81 -11.02
N ILE A 41 -33.35 21.69 -11.98
CA ILE A 41 -32.61 20.45 -12.23
C ILE A 41 -31.78 20.06 -11.00
N CYS A 42 -31.13 21.00 -10.33
CA CYS A 42 -30.36 20.72 -9.11
C CYS A 42 -31.25 20.22 -7.96
N ILE A 43 -32.40 20.87 -7.75
CA ILE A 43 -33.31 20.51 -6.64
C ILE A 43 -34.03 19.18 -6.90
N PHE A 44 -34.56 18.97 -8.11
CA PHE A 44 -35.48 17.87 -8.40
C PHE A 44 -34.92 16.81 -9.35
N GLY A 45 -33.78 17.06 -10.01
CA GLY A 45 -33.24 16.21 -11.08
C GLY A 45 -33.13 14.73 -10.71
N LYS A 46 -32.67 14.44 -9.48
CA LYS A 46 -32.61 13.05 -8.96
C LYS A 46 -33.98 12.39 -8.85
N VAL A 47 -34.97 13.12 -8.34
CA VAL A 47 -36.34 12.62 -8.15
C VAL A 47 -36.99 12.34 -9.50
N VAL A 48 -36.72 13.21 -10.47
CA VAL A 48 -37.27 13.09 -11.81
C VAL A 48 -36.37 12.34 -12.80
N LYS A 49 -35.33 11.66 -12.29
CA LYS A 49 -34.40 10.80 -13.04
C LYS A 49 -33.70 11.49 -14.22
N ILE A 50 -33.36 12.77 -14.07
CA ILE A 50 -32.42 13.45 -14.97
C ILE A 50 -31.03 12.88 -14.71
N ASP A 51 -30.23 12.71 -15.77
CA ASP A 51 -28.88 12.16 -15.67
C ASP A 51 -27.99 13.04 -14.78
N ASP A 52 -27.37 12.44 -13.77
CA ASP A 52 -26.44 13.10 -12.84
C ASP A 52 -25.16 13.61 -13.55
N SER A 53 -24.93 13.21 -14.80
CA SER A 53 -23.84 13.72 -15.63
C SER A 53 -24.12 15.10 -16.26
N LEU A 54 -25.37 15.56 -16.21
CA LEU A 54 -25.80 16.85 -16.76
C LEU A 54 -25.40 18.01 -15.84
N ASP A 55 -24.14 18.46 -15.95
CA ASP A 55 -23.69 19.67 -15.30
C ASP A 55 -24.08 20.94 -16.09
N ILE A 56 -23.88 22.11 -15.48
CA ILE A 56 -24.27 23.39 -16.09
C ILE A 56 -23.53 23.69 -17.40
N GLU A 57 -22.30 23.22 -17.55
CA GLU A 57 -21.52 23.39 -18.78
C GLU A 57 -22.10 22.52 -19.90
N VAL A 58 -22.50 21.29 -19.60
CA VAL A 58 -23.22 20.41 -20.54
C VAL A 58 -24.58 21.01 -20.89
N LEU A 59 -25.34 21.53 -19.92
CA LEU A 59 -26.63 22.17 -20.21
C LEU A 59 -26.47 23.40 -21.12
N GLU A 60 -25.46 24.25 -20.91
CA GLU A 60 -25.16 25.37 -21.81
C GLU A 60 -24.94 24.90 -23.25
N THR A 61 -24.16 23.82 -23.43
CA THR A 61 -23.91 23.27 -24.77
C THR A 61 -25.16 22.67 -25.41
N GLU A 62 -26.00 21.99 -24.62
CA GLU A 62 -27.24 21.39 -25.11
C GLU A 62 -28.30 22.46 -25.45
N CYS A 63 -28.34 23.59 -24.74
CA CYS A 63 -29.19 24.75 -25.05
C CYS A 63 -28.86 25.44 -26.39
N ILE A 64 -27.61 25.35 -26.84
CA ILE A 64 -27.16 25.96 -28.10
C ILE A 64 -27.30 24.97 -29.26
N LYS A 65 -27.27 23.67 -28.96
CA LYS A 65 -27.40 22.60 -29.93
C LYS A 65 -28.83 22.49 -30.45
N HIS A 66 -28.98 22.49 -31.77
CA HIS A 66 -30.27 22.24 -32.41
C HIS A 66 -30.73 20.79 -32.17
N GLY A 67 -31.96 20.62 -31.68
CA GLY A 67 -32.58 19.30 -31.51
C GLY A 67 -32.02 18.46 -30.36
N SER A 68 -31.59 19.08 -29.26
CA SER A 68 -31.14 18.36 -28.06
C SER A 68 -32.22 17.41 -27.52
N MET A 69 -31.89 16.12 -27.47
CA MET A 69 -32.72 15.10 -26.80
C MET A 69 -32.77 15.33 -25.28
N ALA A 70 -31.66 15.79 -24.69
CA ALA A 70 -31.59 16.08 -23.26
C ALA A 70 -32.60 17.16 -22.85
N LEU A 71 -32.73 18.23 -23.63
CA LEU A 71 -33.73 19.28 -23.36
C LEU A 71 -35.17 18.78 -23.54
N GLN A 72 -35.41 17.88 -24.49
CA GLN A 72 -36.72 17.27 -24.69
C GLN A 72 -37.10 16.38 -23.51
N ASP A 73 -36.14 15.59 -23.00
CA ASP A 73 -36.33 14.73 -21.83
C ASP A 73 -36.58 15.57 -20.56
N ILE A 74 -35.83 16.66 -20.38
CA ILE A 74 -36.04 17.64 -19.30
C ILE A 74 -37.44 18.27 -19.41
N GLY A 75 -37.83 18.74 -20.59
CA GLY A 75 -39.15 19.34 -20.83
C GLY A 75 -40.29 18.35 -20.55
N LEU A 76 -40.15 17.10 -20.99
CA LEU A 76 -41.11 16.04 -20.70
C LEU A 76 -41.18 15.71 -19.21
N SER A 77 -40.03 15.74 -18.54
CA SER A 77 -39.91 15.50 -17.10
C SER A 77 -40.59 16.61 -16.29
N MET A 78 -40.38 17.88 -16.67
CA MET A 78 -41.07 19.03 -16.11
C MET A 78 -42.59 18.92 -16.31
N LEU A 79 -43.06 18.63 -17.52
CA LEU A 79 -44.49 18.46 -17.81
C LEU A 79 -45.15 17.36 -16.96
N LYS A 80 -44.43 16.27 -16.68
CA LYS A 80 -44.91 15.16 -15.86
C LYS A 80 -45.00 15.50 -14.36
N HIS A 81 -44.13 16.37 -13.84
CA HIS A 81 -43.93 16.51 -12.39
C HIS A 81 -44.16 17.92 -11.82
N LEU A 82 -44.22 18.97 -12.64
CA LEU A 82 -44.35 20.36 -12.17
C LEU A 82 -45.78 20.92 -12.14
N SER A 83 -46.80 20.15 -12.54
CA SER A 83 -48.17 20.66 -12.66
C SER A 83 -48.92 20.90 -11.32
N SER A 84 -48.25 21.06 -10.17
CA SER A 84 -48.99 21.20 -8.88
C SER A 84 -48.31 21.98 -7.75
N HIS A 85 -47.06 22.45 -7.89
CA HIS A 85 -46.36 23.08 -6.77
C HIS A 85 -46.08 24.57 -6.98
N ARG A 86 -46.75 25.41 -6.18
CA ARG A 86 -46.37 26.82 -5.95
C ARG A 86 -45.66 26.91 -4.59
N GLY A 87 -44.55 27.65 -4.52
CA GLY A 87 -43.85 27.91 -3.25
C GLY A 87 -42.31 27.84 -3.28
N LEU A 88 -41.68 27.66 -4.45
CA LEU A 88 -40.22 27.76 -4.58
C LEU A 88 -39.80 29.22 -4.70
N THR A 89 -39.63 29.90 -3.56
CA THR A 89 -39.05 31.24 -3.50
C THR A 89 -37.60 31.14 -3.03
N ILE A 90 -36.67 31.67 -3.83
CA ILE A 90 -35.25 31.67 -3.51
C ILE A 90 -34.96 32.90 -2.64
N GLU A 91 -34.35 32.70 -1.48
CA GLU A 91 -33.95 33.81 -0.62
C GLU A 91 -32.72 34.53 -1.19
N PRO A 92 -32.72 35.88 -1.22
CA PRO A 92 -31.56 36.63 -1.64
C PRO A 92 -30.40 36.41 -0.68
N TYR A 93 -29.21 36.29 -1.26
CA TYR A 93 -27.94 36.16 -0.54
C TYR A 93 -27.53 37.47 0.15
N GLY A 94 -28.05 38.60 -0.31
CA GLY A 94 -27.87 39.90 0.32
C GLY A 94 -28.13 41.06 -0.64
N TRP A 95 -27.86 42.27 -0.17
CA TRP A 95 -28.09 43.52 -0.90
C TRP A 95 -26.83 44.37 -0.95
N ASP A 96 -26.72 45.24 -1.96
CA ASP A 96 -25.70 46.29 -1.99
C ASP A 96 -26.25 47.65 -1.57
N ARG A 97 -25.39 48.69 -1.58
CA ARG A 97 -25.79 50.07 -1.25
C ARG A 97 -26.86 50.66 -2.18
N LYS A 98 -27.11 50.06 -3.35
CA LYS A 98 -28.13 50.50 -4.32
C LYS A 98 -29.39 49.65 -4.23
N ASP A 99 -29.54 48.87 -3.16
CA ASP A 99 -30.64 47.93 -2.94
C ASP A 99 -30.79 46.90 -4.07
N ARG A 100 -29.69 46.56 -4.75
CA ARG A 100 -29.67 45.47 -5.73
C ARG A 100 -29.53 44.15 -5.01
N GLU A 101 -30.34 43.18 -5.43
CA GLU A 101 -30.43 41.88 -4.79
C GLU A 101 -29.40 40.93 -5.42
N TYR A 102 -28.65 40.23 -4.58
CA TYR A 102 -27.67 39.24 -5.00
C TYR A 102 -28.17 37.84 -4.69
N TYR A 103 -28.01 36.92 -5.64
CA TYR A 103 -28.39 35.52 -5.50
C TYR A 103 -27.19 34.62 -5.78
N VAL A 104 -27.10 33.54 -5.01
CA VAL A 104 -26.16 32.43 -5.28
C VAL A 104 -27.03 31.20 -5.45
N LEU A 105 -26.99 30.59 -6.63
CA LEU A 105 -27.76 29.41 -6.95
C LEU A 105 -26.92 28.14 -6.76
N ASP A 106 -27.54 26.97 -6.90
CA ASP A 106 -26.89 25.65 -6.68
C ASP A 106 -25.80 25.33 -7.73
N ASP A 107 -25.72 26.13 -8.80
CA ASP A 107 -24.61 26.13 -9.76
C ASP A 107 -23.37 26.89 -9.29
N ASN A 108 -23.42 27.46 -8.07
CA ASN A 108 -22.41 28.30 -7.46
C ASN A 108 -22.07 29.56 -8.26
N ARG A 109 -23.00 30.03 -9.11
CA ARG A 109 -22.87 31.30 -9.82
C ARG A 109 -23.56 32.41 -9.05
N MET A 110 -22.99 33.60 -9.16
CA MET A 110 -23.55 34.81 -8.57
C MET A 110 -24.39 35.55 -9.60
N TYR A 111 -25.62 35.87 -9.20
CA TYR A 111 -26.56 36.65 -9.97
C TYR A 111 -26.93 37.94 -9.24
N ARG A 112 -27.34 38.94 -10.01
CA ARG A 112 -27.83 40.21 -9.50
C ARG A 112 -29.16 40.55 -10.16
N LEU A 113 -30.14 40.89 -9.34
CA LEU A 113 -31.40 41.48 -9.75
C LEU A 113 -31.39 42.97 -9.43
N THR A 114 -31.60 43.80 -10.45
CA THR A 114 -31.79 45.25 -10.29
C THR A 114 -33.24 45.57 -10.58
N ALA A 115 -33.95 46.11 -9.59
CA ALA A 115 -35.36 46.48 -9.72
C ALA A 115 -35.59 47.47 -10.89
N ALA A 116 -36.77 47.39 -11.50
CA ALA A 116 -37.17 48.30 -12.57
C ALA A 116 -37.09 49.76 -12.11
N ALA A 117 -36.58 50.64 -12.98
CA ALA A 117 -36.60 52.07 -12.68
C ALA A 117 -38.05 52.54 -12.51
N PRO A 118 -38.37 53.32 -11.44
CA PRO A 118 -39.72 53.78 -11.23
C PRO A 118 -40.20 54.58 -12.45
N PRO A 119 -41.46 54.38 -12.90
CA PRO A 119 -41.98 55.06 -14.08
C PRO A 119 -41.86 56.57 -13.90
N ALA A 120 -41.28 57.24 -14.90
CA ALA A 120 -41.09 58.68 -14.88
C ALA A 120 -42.43 59.38 -14.55
N ALA A 121 -42.44 60.23 -13.53
CA ALA A 121 -43.65 60.93 -13.10
C ALA A 121 -44.31 61.61 -14.32
N PRO A 122 -45.64 61.48 -14.51
CA PRO A 122 -46.30 62.01 -15.69
C PRO A 122 -46.02 63.52 -15.79
N PRO A 123 -45.67 64.04 -16.98
CA PRO A 123 -45.41 65.47 -17.13
C PRO A 123 -46.64 66.24 -16.67
N LYS A 124 -46.45 67.22 -15.78
CA LYS A 124 -47.53 68.06 -15.22
C LYS A 124 -48.37 68.60 -16.38
N LYS A 125 -49.61 68.11 -16.55
CA LYS A 125 -50.53 68.41 -17.66
C LYS A 125 -51.07 69.86 -17.66
N ASN A 126 -50.39 70.80 -17.01
CA ASN A 126 -50.82 72.20 -16.91
C ASN A 126 -49.87 73.19 -17.58
N SER A 127 -48.97 72.72 -18.46
CA SER A 127 -48.24 73.64 -19.35
C SER A 127 -49.11 74.05 -20.53
N GLN A 128 -49.36 75.36 -20.66
CA GLN A 128 -50.11 76.02 -21.73
C GLN A 128 -49.66 75.56 -23.15
N LYS A 129 -48.40 75.10 -23.27
CA LYS A 129 -47.78 74.59 -24.50
C LYS A 129 -48.40 73.27 -24.99
N ALA A 130 -48.84 72.38 -24.09
CA ALA A 130 -49.49 71.12 -24.45
C ALA A 130 -50.93 71.33 -24.98
N ARG A 131 -51.63 72.34 -24.46
CA ARG A 131 -53.00 72.68 -24.88
C ARG A 131 -53.04 73.33 -26.28
N ALA A 132 -51.95 73.97 -26.70
CA ALA A 132 -51.81 74.53 -28.05
C ALA A 132 -51.55 73.44 -29.11
N ALA A 133 -50.73 72.43 -28.79
CA ALA A 133 -50.43 71.32 -29.70
C ALA A 133 -51.66 70.46 -30.04
N ALA A 134 -52.53 70.18 -29.05
CA ALA A 134 -53.75 69.40 -29.25
C ALA A 134 -54.79 70.12 -30.16
N ARG A 135 -54.83 71.46 -30.15
CA ARG A 135 -55.71 72.24 -31.03
C ARG A 135 -55.24 72.28 -32.48
N SER A 136 -53.93 72.16 -32.72
CA SER A 136 -53.36 72.07 -34.08
C SER A 136 -53.64 70.72 -34.75
N ALA A 137 -53.58 69.62 -33.97
CA ALA A 137 -53.85 68.27 -34.49
C ALA A 137 -55.31 68.06 -34.93
N LYS A 138 -56.29 68.73 -34.28
CA LYS A 138 -57.70 68.58 -34.65
C LYS A 138 -58.10 69.31 -35.93
N ARG A 139 -57.38 70.38 -36.32
CA ARG A 139 -57.61 71.04 -37.63
C ARG A 139 -57.08 70.22 -38.81
N ARG A 140 -56.10 69.34 -38.59
CA ARG A 140 -55.50 68.53 -39.66
C ARG A 140 -56.37 67.32 -40.06
N ARG A 141 -57.29 66.88 -39.19
CA ARG A 141 -58.13 65.69 -39.42
C ARG A 141 -59.45 65.98 -40.14
N LEU A 142 -59.79 67.25 -40.38
CA LEU A 142 -61.03 67.67 -41.08
C LEU A 142 -60.79 68.09 -42.55
N ALA A 143 -59.52 68.09 -43.01
CA ALA A 143 -59.18 68.44 -44.39
C ALA A 143 -58.95 67.22 -45.31
N ALA A 144 -59.02 65.99 -44.79
CA ALA A 144 -58.70 64.76 -45.52
C ALA A 144 -59.93 63.89 -45.84
N SER A 145 -61.14 64.46 -45.81
CA SER A 145 -62.40 63.74 -46.05
C SER A 145 -63.27 64.53 -47.02
N ALA A 146 -62.84 64.61 -48.29
CA ALA A 146 -63.64 65.12 -49.40
C ALA A 146 -63.17 64.53 -50.74
N ASP A 147 -63.63 63.29 -51.03
CA ASP A 147 -63.93 62.67 -52.34
C ASP A 147 -64.28 61.20 -52.01
N GLY A 148 -65.47 60.62 -52.21
CA GLY A 148 -66.33 60.53 -53.40
C GLY A 148 -65.79 59.41 -54.33
N THR A 149 -66.44 58.31 -54.72
CA THR A 149 -67.83 57.80 -54.70
C THR A 149 -67.84 56.29 -55.11
N SER A 150 -68.94 55.61 -54.77
CA SER A 150 -69.45 54.21 -54.91
C SER A 150 -68.99 53.22 -56.00
N ASN A 151 -69.08 51.91 -55.69
CA ASN A 151 -70.18 51.01 -56.12
C ASN A 151 -70.11 49.62 -55.44
N ASN A 152 -71.29 49.07 -55.13
CA ASN A 152 -71.57 47.70 -54.70
C ASN A 152 -71.52 46.73 -55.89
N ASP A 153 -71.20 45.45 -55.65
CA ASP A 153 -72.08 44.30 -55.91
C ASP A 153 -71.46 42.99 -55.37
N ASP A 154 -72.34 42.13 -54.85
CA ASP A 154 -72.13 40.84 -54.19
C ASP A 154 -71.53 39.73 -55.10
N GLU A 155 -70.74 38.82 -54.53
CA GLU A 155 -71.02 37.37 -54.60
C GLU A 155 -70.24 36.56 -53.55
N GLU A 156 -70.94 35.60 -52.96
CA GLU A 156 -70.52 34.68 -51.90
C GLU A 156 -69.41 33.72 -52.33
N THR A 157 -68.35 33.60 -51.52
CA THR A 157 -67.66 32.31 -51.36
C THR A 157 -67.38 32.10 -49.88
N ALA A 158 -68.12 31.17 -49.28
CA ALA A 158 -67.90 30.68 -47.93
C ALA A 158 -66.55 29.94 -47.86
N SER A 159 -65.54 30.57 -47.25
CA SER A 159 -64.38 29.87 -46.73
C SER A 159 -64.47 29.87 -45.21
N VAL A 160 -64.73 28.67 -44.69
CA VAL A 160 -64.65 28.33 -43.27
C VAL A 160 -63.19 28.50 -42.86
N SER A 161 -62.85 29.69 -42.37
CA SER A 161 -61.58 29.92 -41.69
C SER A 161 -61.75 29.36 -40.28
N GLU A 162 -61.20 28.16 -40.11
CA GLU A 162 -60.96 27.54 -38.81
C GLU A 162 -60.30 28.56 -37.88
N ASN A 163 -60.80 28.64 -36.66
CA ASN A 163 -60.21 29.38 -35.56
C ASN A 163 -58.76 28.95 -35.40
N ASN A 164 -57.84 29.74 -35.96
CA ASN A 164 -56.48 29.78 -35.47
C ASN A 164 -56.47 30.90 -34.44
N ASP A 165 -56.82 30.55 -33.20
CA ASP A 165 -56.42 31.29 -32.02
C ASP A 165 -54.89 31.44 -32.07
N GLN A 166 -54.43 32.49 -32.75
CA GLN A 166 -53.15 33.10 -32.45
C GLN A 166 -53.26 33.59 -31.02
N ILE A 167 -52.82 32.72 -30.11
CA ILE A 167 -52.43 33.12 -28.77
C ILE A 167 -51.33 34.15 -28.99
N ASP A 168 -51.73 35.41 -28.95
CA ASP A 168 -50.89 36.58 -28.82
C ASP A 168 -50.28 36.49 -27.41
N HIS A 169 -49.31 35.59 -27.24
CA HIS A 169 -48.39 35.65 -26.11
C HIS A 169 -47.50 36.87 -26.36
N ALA A 170 -48.05 38.06 -26.09
CA ALA A 170 -47.23 39.18 -25.71
C ALA A 170 -46.29 38.66 -24.62
N ASP A 171 -44.99 38.76 -24.86
CA ASP A 171 -43.95 38.47 -23.89
C ASP A 171 -44.23 39.29 -22.61
N GLU A 172 -44.98 38.69 -21.68
CA GLU A 172 -45.13 39.18 -20.33
C GLU A 172 -43.72 39.15 -19.74
N ASP A 173 -43.06 40.32 -19.69
CA ASP A 173 -41.77 40.48 -19.03
C ASP A 173 -41.92 39.95 -17.59
N PRO A 174 -41.42 38.74 -17.29
CA PRO A 174 -41.68 38.06 -16.02
C PRO A 174 -41.08 38.82 -14.83
N LEU A 175 -40.18 39.75 -15.12
CA LEU A 175 -39.45 40.57 -14.17
C LEU A 175 -40.02 42.00 -14.09
N GLY A 176 -41.05 42.34 -14.86
CA GLY A 176 -41.73 43.63 -14.79
C GLY A 176 -40.80 44.83 -14.99
N GLY A 177 -39.80 44.72 -15.86
CA GLY A 177 -38.79 45.73 -16.15
C GLY A 177 -37.53 45.65 -15.28
N ALA A 178 -37.42 44.67 -14.37
CA ALA A 178 -36.21 44.43 -13.60
C ALA A 178 -35.16 43.67 -14.44
N THR A 179 -33.88 43.96 -14.22
CA THR A 179 -32.78 43.33 -14.98
C THR A 179 -32.10 42.25 -14.16
N TRP A 180 -32.05 41.03 -14.70
CA TRP A 180 -31.30 39.90 -14.16
C TRP A 180 -29.95 39.77 -14.88
N GLU A 181 -28.87 39.67 -14.11
CA GLU A 181 -27.51 39.60 -14.66
C GLU A 181 -26.69 38.52 -13.94
N CYS A 182 -25.96 37.70 -14.70
CA CYS A 182 -24.95 36.79 -14.16
C CYS A 182 -23.65 37.57 -13.96
N VAL A 183 -23.28 37.80 -12.70
CA VAL A 183 -22.20 38.72 -12.35
C VAL A 183 -20.87 37.99 -12.16
N ALA A 184 -20.88 36.74 -11.69
CA ALA A 184 -19.67 35.94 -11.55
C ALA A 184 -19.93 34.43 -11.67
N ILE A 185 -19.02 33.74 -12.36
CA ILE A 185 -19.07 32.30 -12.64
C ILE A 185 -17.81 31.62 -12.09
N THR A 186 -16.64 32.26 -12.21
CA THR A 186 -15.36 31.72 -11.75
C THR A 186 -14.98 32.26 -10.39
N LEU A 187 -14.10 31.55 -9.68
CA LEU A 187 -13.55 31.99 -8.39
C LEU A 187 -12.92 33.40 -8.50
N ASP A 188 -12.21 33.66 -9.59
CA ASP A 188 -11.55 34.95 -9.82
C ASP A 188 -12.55 36.07 -10.11
N GLU A 189 -13.62 35.78 -10.83
CA GLU A 189 -14.73 36.73 -11.04
C GLU A 189 -15.45 37.04 -9.73
N VAL A 190 -15.72 36.03 -8.90
CA VAL A 190 -16.36 36.22 -7.58
C VAL A 190 -15.50 37.11 -6.69
N ARG A 191 -14.19 36.83 -6.61
CA ARG A 191 -13.24 37.67 -5.87
C ARG A 191 -13.20 39.11 -6.40
N SER A 192 -13.20 39.27 -7.72
CA SER A 192 -13.20 40.59 -8.38
C SER A 192 -14.49 41.37 -8.10
N CYS A 193 -15.64 40.69 -8.00
CA CYS A 193 -16.92 41.32 -7.70
C CYS A 193 -17.04 41.82 -6.26
N ILE A 194 -16.33 41.18 -5.32
CA ILE A 194 -16.33 41.53 -3.90
C ILE A 194 -15.27 42.58 -3.56
N GLU A 195 -14.24 42.73 -4.40
CA GLU A 195 -13.15 43.67 -4.18
C GLU A 195 -13.63 45.11 -3.87
N PRO A 196 -14.65 45.68 -4.55
CA PRO A 196 -15.20 46.98 -4.20
C PRO A 196 -15.83 47.03 -2.80
N PHE A 197 -16.41 45.92 -2.34
CA PHE A 197 -17.11 45.81 -1.06
C PHE A 197 -16.15 45.71 0.14
N LYS A 198 -14.88 45.39 -0.06
CA LYS A 198 -13.87 45.32 1.03
C LYS A 198 -13.65 46.65 1.76
N LYS A 199 -13.84 47.77 1.07
CA LYS A 199 -13.60 49.12 1.61
C LYS A 199 -14.89 49.86 1.98
N THR A 200 -16.05 49.23 1.79
CA THR A 200 -17.33 49.88 2.05
C THR A 200 -17.67 49.97 3.55
N LYS A 201 -18.29 51.08 3.96
CA LYS A 201 -18.83 51.29 5.31
C LYS A 201 -20.28 50.81 5.50
N ASP A 202 -21.02 50.64 4.39
CA ASP A 202 -22.39 50.12 4.34
C ASP A 202 -22.54 48.76 5.05
N ALA A 203 -23.65 48.57 5.76
CA ALA A 203 -23.89 47.35 6.53
C ALA A 203 -24.31 46.17 5.64
N ASN A 204 -25.11 46.42 4.60
CA ASN A 204 -25.61 45.37 3.70
C ASN A 204 -24.45 44.79 2.88
N GLU A 205 -23.57 45.64 2.34
CA GLU A 205 -22.38 45.18 1.61
C GLU A 205 -21.39 44.42 2.50
N LYS A 206 -21.34 44.72 3.81
CA LYS A 206 -20.52 43.96 4.78
C LYS A 206 -21.07 42.56 5.02
N ILE A 207 -22.38 42.43 5.22
CA ILE A 207 -23.06 41.15 5.42
C ILE A 207 -22.93 40.29 4.14
N LEU A 208 -23.20 40.88 2.97
CA LEU A 208 -23.07 40.22 1.68
C LEU A 208 -21.63 39.70 1.47
N ARG A 209 -20.61 40.53 1.75
CA ARG A 209 -19.21 40.11 1.67
C ARG A 209 -18.91 38.95 2.62
N GLU A 210 -19.31 39.05 3.89
CA GLU A 210 -19.04 38.03 4.90
C GLU A 210 -19.67 36.68 4.53
N GLN A 211 -20.90 36.67 4.01
CA GLN A 211 -21.56 35.45 3.54
C GLN A 211 -20.86 34.86 2.32
N ILE A 212 -20.45 35.68 1.36
CA ILE A 212 -19.76 35.18 0.16
C ILE A 212 -18.36 34.64 0.51
N GLU A 213 -17.60 35.37 1.33
CA GLU A 213 -16.27 34.94 1.79
C GLU A 213 -16.34 33.70 2.69
N GLY A 214 -17.38 33.59 3.52
CA GLY A 214 -17.55 32.48 4.45
C GLY A 214 -18.07 31.18 3.82
N HIS A 215 -18.90 31.26 2.77
CA HIS A 215 -19.60 30.09 2.23
C HIS A 215 -19.31 29.84 0.74
N LEU A 216 -19.43 30.85 -0.13
CA LEU A 216 -19.28 30.64 -1.57
C LEU A 216 -17.83 30.49 -2.01
N ILE A 217 -16.92 31.34 -1.51
CA ILE A 217 -15.48 31.27 -1.89
C ILE A 217 -14.86 29.90 -1.54
N PRO A 218 -15.00 29.36 -0.31
CA PRO A 218 -14.44 28.06 0.03
C PRO A 218 -15.00 26.92 -0.82
N MET A 219 -16.29 27.01 -1.19
CA MET A 219 -16.93 26.02 -2.05
C MET A 219 -16.36 26.06 -3.47
N LEU A 220 -16.17 27.24 -4.05
CA LEU A 220 -15.56 27.41 -5.38
C LEU A 220 -14.08 26.99 -5.41
N GLU A 221 -13.31 27.31 -4.37
CA GLU A 221 -11.91 26.85 -4.22
C GLU A 221 -11.80 25.32 -4.25
N LYS A 222 -12.66 24.64 -3.47
CA LYS A 222 -12.71 23.17 -3.43
C LYS A 222 -13.10 22.58 -4.79
N GLN A 223 -14.03 23.21 -5.49
CA GLN A 223 -14.43 22.78 -6.85
C GLN A 223 -13.30 22.97 -7.86
N GLU A 224 -12.59 24.10 -7.82
CA GLU A 224 -11.46 24.35 -8.70
C GLU A 224 -10.30 23.38 -8.46
N GLU A 225 -9.98 23.09 -7.19
CA GLU A 225 -8.97 22.08 -6.83
C GLU A 225 -9.36 20.69 -7.35
N SER A 226 -10.62 20.28 -7.16
CA SER A 226 -11.15 19.02 -7.68
C SER A 226 -11.03 18.93 -9.20
N ARG A 227 -11.37 20.02 -9.93
CA ARG A 227 -11.20 20.11 -11.38
C ARG A 227 -9.73 20.01 -11.79
N LYS A 228 -8.82 20.76 -11.15
CA LYS A 228 -7.37 20.70 -11.39
C LYS A 228 -6.81 19.30 -11.17
N ARG A 229 -7.22 18.62 -10.10
CA ARG A 229 -6.82 17.24 -9.81
C ARG A 229 -7.27 16.27 -10.90
N LYS A 230 -8.52 16.35 -11.37
CA LYS A 230 -9.02 15.53 -12.46
C LYS A 230 -8.29 15.80 -13.78
N MET A 231 -8.01 17.06 -14.10
CA MET A 231 -7.24 17.44 -15.30
C MET A 231 -5.80 16.90 -15.24
N ALA A 232 -5.11 17.07 -14.12
CA ALA A 232 -3.74 16.56 -13.94
C ALA A 232 -3.69 15.03 -14.03
N GLN A 233 -4.70 14.33 -13.50
CA GLN A 233 -4.81 12.89 -13.63
C GLN A 233 -4.97 12.46 -15.09
N ARG A 234 -5.90 13.09 -15.83
CA ARG A 234 -6.12 12.81 -17.26
C ARG A 234 -4.89 13.12 -18.10
N GLU A 235 -4.19 14.22 -17.82
CA GLU A 235 -2.92 14.56 -18.48
C GLU A 235 -1.85 13.49 -18.23
N LYS A 236 -1.71 13.04 -16.98
CA LYS A 236 -0.78 11.96 -16.62
C LYS A 236 -1.13 10.64 -17.32
N GLU A 237 -2.41 10.29 -17.39
CA GLU A 237 -2.90 9.11 -18.11
C GLU A 237 -2.62 9.20 -19.61
N LEU A 238 -2.88 10.36 -20.22
CA LEU A 238 -2.59 10.61 -21.64
C LEU A 238 -1.09 10.54 -21.91
N LEU A 239 -0.26 11.12 -21.04
CA LEU A 239 1.20 11.08 -21.16
C LEU A 239 1.73 9.65 -20.96
N SER A 240 1.13 8.87 -20.06
CA SER A 240 1.41 7.44 -19.90
C SER A 240 1.03 6.66 -21.17
N LEU A 241 -0.15 6.91 -21.72
CA LEU A 241 -0.63 6.29 -22.97
C LEU A 241 0.25 6.65 -24.16
N GLN A 242 0.71 7.90 -24.25
CA GLN A 242 1.65 8.35 -25.27
C GLN A 242 3.00 7.63 -25.16
N LYS A 243 3.52 7.44 -23.93
CA LYS A 243 4.74 6.65 -23.69
C LYS A 243 4.56 5.18 -24.11
N MET A 244 3.41 4.57 -23.79
CA MET A 244 3.08 3.20 -24.19
C MET A 244 2.91 3.07 -25.72
N ALA A 245 2.30 4.05 -26.39
CA ALA A 245 2.17 4.07 -27.84
C ALA A 245 3.54 4.22 -28.54
N HIS A 246 4.44 5.02 -27.97
CA HIS A 246 5.80 5.18 -28.50
C HIS A 246 6.73 3.99 -28.17
N ALA A 247 6.35 3.13 -27.22
CA ALA A 247 7.15 1.98 -26.79
C ALA A 247 7.30 0.87 -27.85
N LYS A 248 6.43 0.79 -28.87
CA LYS A 248 6.60 -0.14 -30.00
C LYS A 248 7.83 0.16 -30.87
N ARG A 249 8.39 1.38 -30.81
CA ARG A 249 9.66 1.75 -31.47
C ARG A 249 10.90 1.53 -30.59
N SER A 250 10.75 1.30 -29.28
CA SER A 250 11.86 1.14 -28.33
C SER A 250 12.04 -0.29 -27.80
N SER A 251 11.26 -1.27 -28.26
CA SER A 251 11.33 -2.68 -27.83
C SER A 251 12.74 -3.28 -27.84
N ARG A 252 13.59 -2.92 -28.83
CA ARG A 252 14.99 -3.39 -28.90
C ARG A 252 15.93 -2.74 -27.89
N LEU A 253 15.65 -1.50 -27.46
CA LEU A 253 16.44 -0.77 -26.47
C LEU A 253 15.99 -1.11 -25.05
N ALA A 254 14.70 -1.34 -24.84
CA ALA A 254 14.12 -1.75 -23.57
C ALA A 254 14.59 -3.15 -23.14
N GLY A 255 14.53 -4.14 -24.04
CA GLY A 255 15.00 -5.50 -23.72
C GLY A 255 16.49 -5.55 -23.35
N LYS A 256 17.32 -4.74 -24.01
CA LYS A 256 18.77 -4.68 -23.70
C LYS A 256 19.08 -3.94 -22.40
N ALA A 257 18.26 -2.96 -22.01
CA ALA A 257 18.40 -2.26 -20.73
C ALA A 257 17.86 -3.09 -19.55
N GLU A 258 16.76 -3.81 -19.76
CA GLU A 258 16.18 -4.73 -18.79
C GLU A 258 17.10 -5.93 -18.52
N GLN A 259 17.69 -6.51 -19.57
CA GLN A 259 18.68 -7.58 -19.44
C GLN A 259 19.93 -7.13 -18.66
N ARG A 260 20.43 -5.91 -18.90
CA ARG A 260 21.55 -5.33 -18.14
C ARG A 260 21.23 -5.12 -16.67
N LYS A 261 20.01 -4.62 -16.36
CA LYS A 261 19.56 -4.46 -14.97
C LYS A 261 19.39 -5.80 -14.28
N HIS A 262 18.86 -6.80 -14.98
CA HIS A 262 18.72 -8.15 -14.43
C HIS A 262 20.09 -8.77 -14.14
N GLU A 263 21.07 -8.63 -15.05
CA GLU A 263 22.44 -9.09 -14.86
C GLU A 263 23.18 -8.35 -13.72
N GLU A 264 22.88 -7.07 -13.50
CA GLU A 264 23.44 -6.26 -12.40
C GLU A 264 22.86 -6.68 -11.05
N VAL A 265 21.54 -6.84 -10.95
CA VAL A 265 20.87 -7.35 -9.74
C VAL A 265 21.35 -8.76 -9.40
N GLU A 266 21.46 -9.66 -10.38
CA GLU A 266 21.98 -11.02 -10.15
C GLU A 266 23.44 -11.01 -9.68
N ARG A 267 24.27 -10.07 -10.18
CA ARG A 267 25.65 -9.90 -9.73
C ARG A 267 25.71 -9.43 -8.28
N GLU A 268 24.91 -8.41 -7.93
CA GLU A 268 24.84 -7.88 -6.56
C GLU A 268 24.32 -8.94 -5.58
N GLU A 269 23.28 -9.69 -5.93
CA GLU A 269 22.78 -10.79 -5.09
C GLU A 269 23.82 -11.89 -4.90
N ARG A 270 24.57 -12.23 -5.95
CA ARG A 270 25.65 -13.23 -5.87
C ARG A 270 26.82 -12.72 -5.02
N GLU A 271 27.15 -11.44 -5.07
CA GLU A 271 28.17 -10.83 -4.22
C GLU A 271 27.71 -10.77 -2.76
N LYS A 272 26.46 -10.38 -2.52
CA LYS A 272 25.84 -10.38 -1.19
C LYS A 272 25.83 -11.78 -0.57
N ARG A 273 25.41 -12.80 -1.32
CA ARG A 273 25.43 -14.19 -0.86
C ARG A 273 26.84 -14.67 -0.52
N LYS A 274 27.84 -14.33 -1.34
CA LYS A 274 29.25 -14.65 -1.05
C LYS A 274 29.78 -13.91 0.18
N ALA A 275 29.39 -12.65 0.37
CA ALA A 275 29.79 -11.85 1.52
C ALA A 275 29.17 -12.39 2.82
N GLU A 276 27.88 -12.79 2.78
CA GLU A 276 27.19 -13.40 3.90
C GLU A 276 27.79 -14.77 4.26
N GLU A 277 28.07 -15.62 3.27
CA GLU A 277 28.73 -16.91 3.49
C GLU A 277 30.16 -16.75 4.01
N ALA A 278 30.90 -15.75 3.53
CA ALA A 278 32.23 -15.43 4.05
C ALA A 278 32.19 -14.86 5.47
N ALA A 279 31.19 -14.04 5.80
CA ALA A 279 30.98 -13.54 7.16
C ALA A 279 30.61 -14.69 8.12
N ALA A 280 29.73 -15.59 7.69
CA ALA A 280 29.36 -16.77 8.48
C ALA A 280 30.57 -17.68 8.75
N ARG A 281 31.43 -17.94 7.74
CA ARG A 281 32.66 -18.70 7.94
C ARG A 281 33.64 -18.02 8.91
N LYS A 282 33.82 -16.70 8.82
CA LYS A 282 34.69 -15.97 9.75
C LYS A 282 34.20 -16.07 11.20
N LEU A 283 32.90 -15.91 11.43
CA LEU A 283 32.31 -16.05 12.76
C LEU A 283 32.50 -17.48 13.30
N GLU A 284 32.32 -18.50 12.47
CA GLU A 284 32.57 -19.90 12.87
C GLU A 284 34.05 -20.17 13.17
N GLU A 285 34.96 -19.65 12.34
CA GLU A 285 36.41 -19.74 12.57
C GLU A 285 36.83 -19.06 13.88
N GLU A 286 36.26 -17.90 14.20
CA GLU A 286 36.48 -17.19 15.47
C GLU A 286 35.98 -18.01 16.67
N ARG A 287 34.78 -18.60 16.57
CA ARG A 287 34.25 -19.48 17.63
C ARG A 287 35.12 -20.72 17.83
N ILE A 288 35.49 -21.40 16.75
CA ILE A 288 36.38 -22.57 16.80
C ILE A 288 37.74 -22.18 17.38
N LYS A 289 38.26 -20.99 17.05
CA LYS A 289 39.53 -20.51 17.59
C LYS A 289 39.42 -20.29 19.11
N MET A 290 38.37 -19.61 19.58
CA MET A 290 38.12 -19.40 21.01
C MET A 290 37.98 -20.74 21.76
N ASP A 291 37.26 -21.71 21.19
CA ASP A 291 37.08 -23.04 21.77
C ASP A 291 38.39 -23.84 21.79
N LYS A 292 39.21 -23.75 20.73
CA LYS A 292 40.54 -24.38 20.67
C LYS A 292 41.51 -23.77 21.67
N GLU A 293 41.52 -22.44 21.83
CA GLU A 293 42.34 -21.75 22.83
C GLU A 293 41.94 -22.18 24.24
N ARG A 294 40.64 -22.23 24.54
CA ARG A 294 40.13 -22.78 25.81
C ARG A 294 40.52 -24.24 26.00
N GLY A 295 40.33 -25.08 24.98
CA GLY A 295 40.72 -26.48 25.00
C GLY A 295 42.22 -26.68 25.24
N SER A 296 43.08 -25.87 24.60
CA SER A 296 44.53 -25.93 24.81
C SER A 296 44.92 -25.54 26.24
N ARG A 297 44.28 -24.52 26.83
CA ARG A 297 44.49 -24.15 28.25
C ARG A 297 44.09 -25.28 29.18
N LEU A 298 42.92 -25.88 28.97
CA LEU A 298 42.44 -27.01 29.77
C LEU A 298 43.35 -28.24 29.64
N MET A 299 43.80 -28.59 28.44
CA MET A 299 44.72 -29.72 28.21
C MET A 299 46.09 -29.50 28.86
N SER A 300 46.64 -28.28 28.79
CA SER A 300 47.90 -27.93 29.46
C SER A 300 47.77 -28.05 30.98
N ARG A 301 46.62 -27.66 31.54
CA ARG A 301 46.31 -27.85 32.97
C ARG A 301 46.16 -29.33 33.31
N GLU A 302 45.40 -30.10 32.54
CA GLU A 302 45.22 -31.54 32.77
C GLU A 302 46.58 -32.26 32.75
N GLN A 303 47.49 -31.86 31.86
CA GLN A 303 48.86 -32.38 31.84
C GLN A 303 49.64 -32.04 33.11
N ARG A 304 49.56 -30.80 33.62
CA ARG A 304 50.18 -30.42 34.90
C ARG A 304 49.62 -31.23 36.07
N VAL A 305 48.30 -31.41 36.12
CA VAL A 305 47.65 -32.23 37.15
C VAL A 305 48.11 -33.69 37.06
N ARG A 306 48.16 -34.27 35.85
CA ARG A 306 48.65 -35.65 35.64
C ARG A 306 50.12 -35.81 36.00
N GLU A 307 50.95 -34.81 35.71
CA GLU A 307 52.37 -34.83 36.07
C GLU A 307 52.54 -34.76 37.60
N ARG A 308 51.77 -33.92 38.28
CA ARG A 308 51.73 -33.86 39.76
C ARG A 308 51.24 -35.18 40.36
N GLU A 309 50.16 -35.75 39.85
CA GLU A 309 49.63 -37.05 40.29
C GLU A 309 50.66 -38.17 40.08
N ALA A 310 51.39 -38.18 38.97
CA ALA A 310 52.45 -39.15 38.72
C ALA A 310 53.61 -39.00 39.71
N ARG A 311 54.01 -37.77 40.07
CA ARG A 311 55.02 -37.53 41.11
C ARG A 311 54.53 -37.98 42.48
N ARG A 312 53.25 -37.75 42.81
CA ARG A 312 52.64 -38.22 44.06
C ARG A 312 52.69 -39.74 44.14
N ILE A 313 52.27 -40.45 43.08
CA ILE A 313 52.33 -41.92 43.00
C ILE A 313 53.78 -42.40 43.17
N GLN A 314 54.74 -41.75 42.53
CA GLN A 314 56.16 -42.11 42.70
C GLN A 314 56.63 -41.96 44.16
N HIS A 315 56.33 -40.84 44.82
CA HIS A 315 56.71 -40.64 46.23
C HIS A 315 55.97 -41.58 47.19
N GLU A 316 54.70 -41.90 46.91
CA GLU A 316 53.91 -42.89 47.66
C GLU A 316 54.48 -44.31 47.49
N GLU A 317 54.80 -44.72 46.27
CA GLU A 317 55.43 -46.00 45.97
C GLU A 317 56.83 -46.11 46.62
N GLU A 318 57.65 -45.07 46.57
CA GLU A 318 58.94 -45.03 47.24
C GLU A 318 58.79 -45.13 48.78
N LEU A 319 57.81 -44.44 49.36
CA LEU A 319 57.50 -44.53 50.79
C LEU A 319 57.06 -45.95 51.17
N ALA A 320 56.22 -46.59 50.35
CA ALA A 320 55.79 -47.97 50.53
C ALA A 320 56.97 -48.95 50.44
N GLN A 321 57.85 -48.80 49.44
CA GLN A 321 59.05 -49.62 49.28
C GLN A 321 60.02 -49.48 50.47
N LEU A 322 60.21 -48.26 50.98
CA LEU A 322 61.06 -48.01 52.16
C LEU A 322 60.45 -48.61 53.45
N SER A 323 59.13 -48.66 53.55
CA SER A 323 58.39 -49.28 54.66
C SER A 323 58.48 -50.82 54.62
N GLU A 324 58.36 -51.43 53.44
CA GLU A 324 58.45 -52.88 53.24
C GLU A 324 59.89 -53.41 53.31
N GLY A 325 60.86 -52.66 52.77
CA GLY A 325 62.29 -52.98 52.80
C GLY A 325 62.87 -53.06 54.21
N SER A 326 62.21 -52.45 55.20
CA SER A 326 62.55 -52.58 56.63
C SER A 326 62.21 -53.97 57.22
N LYS A 327 61.48 -54.84 56.50
CA LYS A 327 61.00 -56.16 56.97
C LYS A 327 61.67 -57.36 56.27
N GLY A 328 62.60 -57.13 55.33
CA GLY A 328 63.25 -58.17 54.54
C GLY A 328 64.65 -58.60 55.04
N PRO A 329 65.17 -59.76 54.58
CA PRO A 329 66.49 -60.29 54.99
C PRO A 329 67.70 -59.49 54.45
N GLU A 330 67.48 -58.51 53.57
CA GLU A 330 68.50 -57.62 52.96
C GLU A 330 68.49 -56.19 53.58
N ALA A 331 67.93 -56.01 54.78
CA ALA A 331 67.82 -54.71 55.47
C ALA A 331 69.16 -54.06 55.91
N GLY A 332 70.31 -54.63 55.55
CA GLY A 332 71.62 -54.33 56.15
C GLY A 332 72.46 -53.21 55.50
N ARG A 333 71.97 -52.49 54.48
CA ARG A 333 72.82 -51.58 53.68
C ARG A 333 72.66 -50.08 53.97
N LEU A 334 71.64 -49.64 54.69
CA LEU A 334 71.42 -48.22 55.00
C LEU A 334 71.38 -48.01 56.51
N SER A 335 72.09 -46.98 56.99
CA SER A 335 72.03 -46.62 58.42
C SER A 335 70.61 -46.21 58.79
N GLU A 336 70.15 -46.58 59.98
CA GLU A 336 68.80 -46.27 60.48
C GLU A 336 68.46 -44.77 60.39
N ARG A 337 69.46 -43.91 60.60
CA ARG A 337 69.33 -42.45 60.46
C ARG A 337 69.05 -42.03 59.00
N ARG A 338 69.67 -42.70 58.01
CA ARG A 338 69.46 -42.41 56.58
C ARG A 338 68.09 -42.90 56.10
N LEU A 339 67.62 -44.04 56.62
CA LEU A 339 66.27 -44.55 56.32
C LEU A 339 65.17 -43.60 56.82
N LYS A 340 65.27 -43.14 58.08
CA LYS A 340 64.33 -42.17 58.65
C LYS A 340 64.34 -40.83 57.91
N ALA A 341 65.50 -40.38 57.44
CA ALA A 341 65.62 -39.15 56.67
C ALA A 341 64.95 -39.25 55.28
N GLU A 342 65.06 -40.38 54.58
CA GLU A 342 64.40 -40.57 53.28
C GLU A 342 62.87 -40.71 53.43
N ILE A 343 62.41 -41.39 54.48
CA ILE A 343 60.97 -41.47 54.82
C ILE A 343 60.40 -40.08 55.10
N GLU A 344 61.07 -39.26 55.89
CA GLU A 344 60.61 -37.89 56.19
C GLU A 344 60.63 -37.01 54.95
N LYS A 345 61.65 -37.15 54.09
CA LYS A 345 61.74 -36.42 52.83
C LYS A 345 60.62 -36.78 51.86
N ASN A 346 60.30 -38.06 51.67
CA ASN A 346 59.17 -38.49 50.83
C ASN A 346 57.83 -38.07 51.43
N ARG A 347 57.69 -38.10 52.76
CA ARG A 347 56.51 -37.58 53.44
C ARG A 347 56.35 -36.07 53.30
N GLN A 348 57.44 -35.31 53.34
CA GLN A 348 57.44 -33.87 53.12
C GLN A 348 57.13 -33.52 51.66
N ALA A 349 57.67 -34.27 50.70
CA ALA A 349 57.33 -34.13 49.28
C ALA A 349 55.85 -34.40 49.00
N LEU A 350 55.24 -35.39 49.67
CA LEU A 350 53.80 -35.62 49.59
C LEU A 350 53.00 -34.43 50.14
N LYS A 351 53.40 -33.87 51.30
CA LYS A 351 52.74 -32.68 51.86
C LYS A 351 52.84 -31.45 50.96
N GLU A 352 54.00 -31.22 50.35
CA GLU A 352 54.22 -30.09 49.42
C GLU A 352 53.35 -30.26 48.16
N LEU A 353 53.21 -31.49 47.65
CA LEU A 353 52.31 -31.80 46.54
C LEU A 353 50.82 -31.66 46.92
N ASP A 354 50.44 -32.01 48.15
CA ASP A 354 49.07 -31.81 48.67
C ASP A 354 48.75 -30.31 48.80
N GLU A 355 49.69 -29.50 49.31
CA GLU A 355 49.56 -28.02 49.38
C GLU A 355 49.44 -27.39 47.98
N GLU A 356 50.13 -27.93 46.96
CA GLU A 356 49.99 -27.51 45.56
C GLU A 356 48.64 -27.89 44.91
N GLU A 357 47.93 -28.90 45.44
CA GLU A 357 46.62 -29.35 44.94
C GLU A 357 45.48 -28.42 45.41
N GLU A 358 45.66 -27.75 46.54
CA GLU A 358 44.75 -26.74 47.09
C GLU A 358 44.76 -25.42 46.30
N GLU A 359 45.71 -25.24 45.36
CA GLU A 359 45.78 -24.07 44.50
C GLU A 359 44.60 -24.06 43.49
N TRP A 360 43.54 -23.34 43.86
CA TRP A 360 42.35 -23.18 43.04
C TRP A 360 42.64 -22.38 41.77
N ALA A 361 41.90 -22.67 40.70
CA ALA A 361 42.00 -21.93 39.46
C ALA A 361 40.65 -21.83 38.75
N PHE A 362 40.34 -20.62 38.31
CA PHE A 362 39.11 -20.22 37.64
C PHE A 362 39.26 -20.30 36.11
N ASP A 363 38.32 -20.92 35.40
CA ASP A 363 38.29 -20.95 33.92
C ASP A 363 36.86 -21.14 33.39
N CYS A 364 36.16 -20.02 33.21
CA CYS A 364 34.76 -20.00 32.81
C CYS A 364 34.58 -19.79 31.29
N VAL A 365 33.44 -20.24 30.75
CA VAL A 365 33.05 -20.05 29.33
C VAL A 365 32.88 -18.59 28.93
N CYS A 366 32.71 -17.67 29.90
CA CYS A 366 32.62 -16.24 29.65
C CYS A 366 33.97 -15.60 29.24
N GLY A 367 35.08 -16.34 29.34
CA GLY A 367 36.42 -15.88 28.97
C GLY A 367 37.28 -15.39 30.15
N LEU A 368 36.71 -15.32 31.35
CA LEU A 368 37.48 -15.06 32.58
C LEU A 368 38.23 -16.33 33.01
N HIS A 369 39.55 -16.19 33.21
CA HIS A 369 40.43 -17.28 33.60
C HIS A 369 41.59 -16.80 34.48
N GLY A 370 42.11 -17.68 35.34
CA GLY A 370 43.23 -17.41 36.24
C GLY A 370 42.84 -17.53 37.72
N GLN A 371 43.62 -16.91 38.61
CA GLN A 371 43.27 -16.73 40.02
C GLN A 371 42.51 -15.41 40.18
N VAL A 372 41.26 -15.42 39.71
CA VAL A 372 40.38 -14.25 39.70
C VAL A 372 39.05 -14.61 40.36
N ASP A 373 38.57 -13.72 41.22
CA ASP A 373 37.26 -13.78 41.84
C ASP A 373 36.51 -12.49 41.48
N ASP A 374 35.40 -12.65 40.78
CA ASP A 374 34.52 -11.58 40.31
C ASP A 374 33.26 -11.42 41.17
N GLY A 375 33.17 -12.17 42.29
CA GLY A 375 32.08 -12.08 43.27
C GLY A 375 30.75 -12.68 42.80
N GLU A 376 30.73 -13.36 41.64
CA GLU A 376 29.56 -14.09 41.14
C GLU A 376 29.63 -15.56 41.58
N HIS A 377 28.47 -16.17 41.88
CA HIS A 377 28.42 -17.52 42.43
C HIS A 377 29.12 -18.52 41.50
N SER A 378 30.08 -19.26 42.05
CA SER A 378 30.92 -20.19 41.30
C SER A 378 30.96 -21.58 41.94
N VAL A 379 31.10 -22.60 41.09
CA VAL A 379 31.12 -24.02 41.47
C VAL A 379 32.40 -24.67 40.96
N ALA A 380 32.97 -25.54 41.79
CA ALA A 380 34.16 -26.32 41.45
C ALA A 380 33.77 -27.65 40.78
N CYS A 381 34.47 -28.00 39.70
CA CYS A 381 34.34 -29.32 39.08
C CYS A 381 35.08 -30.38 39.91
N GLU A 382 34.41 -31.47 40.30
CA GLU A 382 34.99 -32.51 41.15
C GLU A 382 36.16 -33.29 40.52
N ARG A 383 36.27 -33.25 39.19
CA ARG A 383 37.27 -34.04 38.46
C ARG A 383 38.56 -33.29 38.17
N CYS A 384 38.47 -31.97 38.00
CA CYS A 384 39.62 -31.14 37.61
C CYS A 384 39.85 -29.93 38.53
N ASN A 385 39.03 -29.77 39.56
CA ASN A 385 39.05 -28.70 40.55
C ASN A 385 39.10 -27.28 39.94
N VAL A 386 38.47 -27.11 38.76
CA VAL A 386 38.32 -25.81 38.09
C VAL A 386 37.06 -25.14 38.63
N TRP A 387 37.15 -23.85 38.95
CA TRP A 387 36.01 -23.02 39.32
C TRP A 387 35.37 -22.37 38.08
N LEU A 388 34.04 -22.42 37.99
CA LEU A 388 33.24 -21.86 36.90
C LEU A 388 32.01 -21.14 37.47
N HIS A 389 31.46 -20.16 36.76
CA HIS A 389 30.22 -19.51 37.18
C HIS A 389 29.02 -20.44 37.07
N SER A 390 28.22 -20.54 38.13
CA SER A 390 26.96 -21.29 38.11
C SER A 390 26.01 -20.76 37.05
N LYS A 391 25.93 -19.44 36.91
CA LYS A 391 25.10 -18.77 35.90
C LYS A 391 25.52 -19.07 34.47
N CYS A 392 26.82 -19.12 34.18
CA CYS A 392 27.31 -19.46 32.84
C CYS A 392 27.04 -20.93 32.48
N LEU A 393 26.81 -21.78 33.49
CA LEU A 393 26.44 -23.17 33.34
C LEU A 393 24.93 -23.40 33.39
N GLY A 394 24.14 -22.36 33.69
CA GLY A 394 22.69 -22.46 33.87
C GLY A 394 22.28 -23.20 35.14
N ILE A 395 23.15 -23.26 36.15
CA ILE A 395 22.89 -23.86 37.45
C ILE A 395 22.38 -22.76 38.39
N ASP A 396 21.28 -23.01 39.08
CA ASP A 396 20.75 -22.09 40.09
C ASP A 396 21.59 -22.15 41.37
N GLU A 397 21.77 -21.01 42.04
CA GLU A 397 22.58 -20.91 43.26
C GLU A 397 22.07 -21.86 44.35
N ASN A 398 20.75 -21.96 44.51
CA ASN A 398 20.14 -22.84 45.52
C ASN A 398 20.34 -24.33 45.22
N GLU A 399 20.53 -24.70 43.95
CA GLU A 399 20.81 -26.07 43.56
C GLU A 399 22.28 -26.42 43.79
N ALA A 400 23.17 -25.47 43.55
CA ALA A 400 24.61 -25.63 43.76
C ALA A 400 25.02 -25.68 45.24
N GLU A 401 24.26 -25.06 46.14
CA GLU A 401 24.53 -25.04 47.59
C GLU A 401 24.13 -26.34 48.32
N ARG A 402 23.56 -27.33 47.61
CA ARG A 402 23.11 -28.58 48.24
C ARG A 402 24.30 -29.52 48.51
N ASP A 403 24.27 -30.18 49.67
CA ASP A 403 25.30 -31.14 50.10
C ASP A 403 25.42 -32.38 49.18
N ASP A 404 24.41 -32.67 48.35
CA ASP A 404 24.35 -33.79 47.41
C ASP A 404 24.70 -33.41 45.95
N PHE A 405 25.14 -32.17 45.72
CA PHE A 405 25.39 -31.65 44.39
C PHE A 405 26.79 -31.99 43.87
N HIS A 406 26.85 -32.91 42.91
CA HIS A 406 28.10 -33.31 42.24
C HIS A 406 28.19 -32.67 40.84
N PHE A 407 29.11 -31.72 40.67
CA PHE A 407 29.31 -31.03 39.39
C PHE A 407 30.51 -31.56 38.61
N ILE A 408 30.25 -31.99 37.37
CA ILE A 408 31.28 -32.36 36.40
C ILE A 408 31.16 -31.44 35.18
N CYS A 409 32.20 -30.68 34.88
CA CYS A 409 32.20 -29.75 33.74
C CYS A 409 32.12 -30.49 32.39
N SER A 410 31.61 -29.82 31.35
CA SER A 410 31.38 -30.41 30.02
C SER A 410 32.64 -31.03 29.41
N HIS A 411 33.82 -30.46 29.70
CA HIS A 411 35.10 -31.02 29.26
C HIS A 411 35.36 -32.39 29.90
N CYS A 412 35.26 -32.49 31.23
CA CYS A 412 35.44 -33.75 31.94
C CYS A 412 34.39 -34.80 31.55
N GLN A 413 33.14 -34.40 31.30
CA GLN A 413 32.10 -35.30 30.78
C GLN A 413 32.46 -35.87 29.40
N GLN A 414 33.00 -35.03 28.51
CA GLN A 414 33.40 -35.43 27.16
C GLN A 414 34.61 -36.37 27.18
N THR A 415 35.64 -36.04 27.96
CA THR A 415 36.82 -36.90 28.15
C THR A 415 36.43 -38.27 28.71
N GLU A 416 35.45 -38.32 29.62
CA GLU A 416 34.90 -39.58 30.12
C GLU A 416 34.19 -40.41 29.06
N ARG A 417 33.37 -39.75 28.23
CA ARG A 417 32.65 -40.40 27.14
C ARG A 417 33.63 -40.98 26.12
N GLU A 418 34.64 -40.21 25.72
CA GLU A 418 35.70 -40.68 24.82
C GLU A 418 36.49 -41.86 25.41
N ARG A 419 36.79 -41.84 26.72
CA ARG A 419 37.45 -42.97 27.40
C ARG A 419 36.57 -44.22 27.38
N LYS A 420 35.26 -44.08 27.62
CA LYS A 420 34.28 -45.18 27.55
C LYS A 420 34.17 -45.75 26.13
N GLU A 421 34.10 -44.89 25.11
CA GLU A 421 34.05 -45.29 23.70
C GLU A 421 35.31 -46.02 23.25
N LYS A 422 36.50 -45.52 23.62
CA LYS A 422 37.79 -46.20 23.35
C LYS A 422 37.86 -47.56 24.03
N GLN A 423 37.40 -47.68 25.28
CA GLN A 423 37.31 -48.96 25.98
C GLN A 423 36.32 -49.94 25.33
N GLN A 424 35.23 -49.44 24.75
CA GLN A 424 34.26 -50.26 24.00
C GLN A 424 34.80 -50.72 22.65
N GLN A 425 35.58 -49.88 21.94
CA GLN A 425 36.21 -50.25 20.68
C GLN A 425 37.36 -51.26 20.87
N GLN A 426 38.13 -51.17 21.96
CA GLN A 426 39.19 -52.15 22.27
C GLN A 426 38.68 -53.54 22.67
N LYS A 427 37.39 -53.67 23.04
CA LYS A 427 36.76 -54.96 23.37
C LYS A 427 36.23 -55.71 22.15
N GLN A 428 36.34 -55.17 20.93
CA GLN A 428 35.99 -55.94 19.72
C GLN A 428 37.12 -56.93 19.38
N PRO A 429 36.88 -58.25 19.33
CA PRO A 429 37.93 -59.21 19.05
C PRO A 429 38.45 -59.06 17.61
N HIS A 430 39.77 -58.86 17.47
CA HIS A 430 40.46 -58.92 16.18
C HIS A 430 40.23 -60.29 15.51
N LYS A 431 39.48 -60.32 14.40
CA LYS A 431 39.31 -61.54 13.58
C LYS A 431 40.63 -61.84 12.84
N ILE A 432 41.40 -62.81 13.32
CA ILE A 432 42.53 -63.40 12.59
C ILE A 432 41.96 -64.15 11.38
N LYS A 433 42.19 -63.67 10.16
CA LYS A 433 41.79 -64.37 8.93
C LYS A 433 42.82 -65.45 8.60
N VAL A 434 42.50 -66.71 8.90
CA VAL A 434 43.23 -67.87 8.37
C VAL A 434 42.91 -68.01 6.88
N LYS A 435 43.94 -68.09 6.04
CA LYS A 435 43.83 -68.18 4.58
C LYS A 435 44.06 -69.63 4.16
N THR A 436 42.99 -70.33 3.77
CA THR A 436 43.07 -71.64 3.12
C THR A 436 42.97 -71.47 1.60
N LYS A 437 43.98 -71.97 0.87
CA LYS A 437 44.01 -72.15 -0.59
C LYS A 437 43.32 -73.49 -0.91
N GLU A 438 42.47 -73.62 -1.93
CA GLU A 438 42.77 -74.08 -3.32
C GLU A 438 41.42 -74.46 -4.00
N PRO A 439 41.35 -74.86 -5.30
CA PRO A 439 41.92 -74.28 -6.51
C PRO A 439 40.85 -74.04 -7.62
N ALA A 440 41.33 -73.53 -8.75
CA ALA A 440 40.61 -72.93 -9.87
C ALA A 440 39.84 -73.91 -10.78
N SER A 441 38.86 -73.37 -11.50
CA SER A 441 38.49 -73.83 -12.84
C SER A 441 38.09 -72.64 -13.71
N THR A 442 38.63 -72.64 -14.92
CA THR A 442 38.74 -71.58 -15.91
C THR A 442 37.69 -71.67 -17.02
N ALA A 443 37.20 -70.52 -17.53
CA ALA A 443 36.93 -70.14 -18.93
C ALA A 443 35.77 -69.11 -19.00
N SER A 444 36.01 -67.79 -19.06
CA SER A 444 36.25 -66.86 -20.22
C SER A 444 35.01 -66.51 -21.09
N THR A 445 34.26 -65.41 -20.84
CA THR A 445 34.27 -64.00 -21.39
C THR A 445 33.48 -63.81 -22.71
N PRO A 446 33.09 -62.58 -23.19
CA PRO A 446 32.67 -61.27 -22.60
C PRO A 446 31.22 -60.89 -23.05
N GLY A 447 30.51 -59.82 -22.69
CA GLY A 447 30.69 -58.57 -21.93
C GLY A 447 29.66 -57.55 -22.45
N ALA A 448 28.86 -56.90 -21.58
CA ALA A 448 28.22 -55.60 -21.84
C ALA A 448 27.60 -55.04 -20.54
N LYS A 449 27.80 -53.74 -20.30
CA LYS A 449 27.57 -53.01 -19.05
C LYS A 449 26.10 -52.61 -18.86
N LEU A 450 25.61 -52.60 -17.62
CA LEU A 450 24.50 -51.74 -17.19
C LEU A 450 24.86 -51.03 -15.88
N ILE A 451 24.61 -49.72 -15.91
CA ILE A 451 24.88 -48.71 -14.89
C ILE A 451 23.69 -48.71 -13.92
N SER A 452 23.97 -48.81 -12.62
CA SER A 452 22.98 -48.68 -11.54
C SER A 452 23.11 -47.30 -10.92
N THR A 453 22.10 -46.46 -11.09
CA THR A 453 21.96 -45.17 -10.41
C THR A 453 20.78 -45.22 -9.46
N THR A 454 21.09 -45.18 -8.17
CA THR A 454 20.17 -44.92 -7.06
C THR A 454 19.64 -43.48 -7.11
N PRO A 455 18.32 -43.23 -6.95
CA PRO A 455 17.80 -41.89 -6.73
C PRO A 455 17.68 -41.52 -5.25
N ILE A 456 17.89 -40.23 -5.00
CA ILE A 456 17.78 -39.47 -3.75
C ILE A 456 16.30 -39.28 -3.36
N PRO A 457 15.91 -39.29 -2.06
CA PRO A 457 14.53 -39.04 -1.65
C PRO A 457 14.24 -37.55 -1.36
N LEU A 458 13.05 -37.09 -1.75
CA LEU A 458 12.42 -35.82 -1.32
C LEU A 458 11.09 -36.09 -0.59
N PRO A 459 10.56 -35.12 0.19
CA PRO A 459 9.82 -35.33 1.43
C PRO A 459 8.30 -35.54 1.30
N GLN A 460 7.72 -36.15 2.36
CA GLN A 460 6.32 -36.50 2.53
C GLN A 460 5.43 -35.30 2.92
N ILE A 461 4.26 -35.21 2.30
CA ILE A 461 3.12 -34.35 2.71
C ILE A 461 2.10 -35.24 3.46
N PRO A 462 1.60 -34.88 4.65
CA PRO A 462 0.63 -35.68 5.40
C PRO A 462 -0.82 -35.37 5.02
N GLY A 463 -1.62 -36.41 4.77
CA GLY A 463 -3.09 -36.27 4.75
C GLY A 463 -3.82 -37.37 3.99
N MET A 464 -4.71 -38.06 4.72
CA MET A 464 -5.78 -38.97 4.26
C MET A 464 -5.43 -40.47 4.18
N ASN A 465 -5.90 -41.15 5.23
CA ASN A 465 -6.06 -42.60 5.32
C ASN A 465 -7.11 -43.11 4.31
N SER A 466 -6.84 -44.27 3.71
CA SER A 466 -7.88 -45.18 3.25
C SER A 466 -7.47 -46.61 3.60
N ASN A 467 -8.00 -47.12 4.71
CA ASN A 467 -7.96 -48.53 5.03
C ASN A 467 -9.08 -49.23 4.25
N ILE A 468 -8.69 -50.26 3.53
CA ILE A 468 -9.54 -51.21 2.83
C ILE A 468 -10.11 -52.19 3.88
N HIS A 469 -11.42 -52.42 3.85
CA HIS A 469 -11.98 -53.70 4.28
C HIS A 469 -13.02 -54.12 3.26
N ILE A 470 -12.75 -55.25 2.60
CA ILE A 470 -13.67 -55.94 1.70
C ILE A 470 -14.21 -57.11 2.52
N ASP A 471 -15.52 -57.13 2.74
CA ASP A 471 -16.24 -58.32 3.18
C ASP A 471 -17.32 -58.65 2.15
N ILE A 472 -17.27 -59.90 1.68
CA ILE A 472 -18.19 -60.50 0.73
C ILE A 472 -19.33 -61.13 1.53
N THR A 473 -20.58 -60.79 1.24
CA THR A 473 -21.69 -61.74 1.40
C THR A 473 -22.88 -61.44 0.48
N SER A 474 -23.41 -62.53 -0.05
CA SER A 474 -24.48 -62.68 -1.03
C SER A 474 -25.87 -62.27 -0.50
N LYS A 475 -26.70 -61.62 -1.34
CA LYS A 475 -28.06 -62.08 -1.71
C LYS A 475 -28.86 -61.09 -2.59
N GLN A 476 -29.58 -61.70 -3.54
CA GLN A 476 -30.89 -61.34 -4.10
C GLN A 476 -30.99 -60.28 -5.22
N SER A 477 -31.49 -60.76 -6.36
CA SER A 477 -32.24 -60.06 -7.42
C SER A 477 -33.74 -59.98 -7.03
N PRO A 478 -34.71 -59.46 -7.86
CA PRO A 478 -34.64 -58.87 -9.21
C PRO A 478 -35.55 -57.61 -9.40
N THR A 479 -35.81 -57.25 -10.67
CA THR A 479 -36.88 -56.36 -11.24
C THR A 479 -36.56 -54.87 -11.33
N ALA A 480 -36.96 -54.07 -12.34
CA ALA A 480 -37.58 -54.22 -13.67
C ALA A 480 -37.57 -52.83 -14.36
N GLY A 481 -37.78 -52.79 -15.69
CA GLY A 481 -38.08 -51.57 -16.48
C GLY A 481 -36.81 -50.88 -17.02
N GLY A 482 -36.49 -50.86 -18.32
CA GLY A 482 -37.37 -50.73 -19.47
C GLY A 482 -37.69 -49.26 -19.71
N THR A 483 -37.12 -48.66 -20.76
CA THR A 483 -37.80 -47.89 -21.84
C THR A 483 -36.78 -47.00 -22.56
N GLN A 484 -36.47 -47.39 -23.81
CA GLN A 484 -36.34 -46.60 -25.05
C GLN A 484 -35.58 -45.26 -25.07
N LEU A 485 -35.00 -44.78 -26.16
CA LEU A 485 -34.61 -45.21 -27.50
C LEU A 485 -33.91 -43.96 -28.08
N ASN A 486 -32.89 -44.18 -28.92
CA ASN A 486 -32.53 -43.41 -30.13
C ASN A 486 -32.42 -41.87 -30.08
N GLY A 487 -31.46 -41.22 -30.72
CA GLY A 487 -30.56 -41.68 -31.76
C GLY A 487 -29.85 -40.46 -32.34
N VAL A 488 -28.57 -40.67 -32.60
CA VAL A 488 -27.64 -39.87 -33.38
C VAL A 488 -28.19 -39.66 -34.81
N LEU A 489 -28.05 -38.45 -35.38
CA LEU A 489 -27.32 -38.20 -36.64
C LEU A 489 -27.50 -36.75 -37.17
N LEU A 490 -26.38 -36.02 -37.22
CA LEU A 490 -25.96 -35.13 -38.32
C LEU A 490 -25.91 -35.94 -39.65
N PRO A 491 -25.91 -35.37 -40.88
CA PRO A 491 -25.11 -34.19 -41.28
C PRO A 491 -25.59 -33.31 -42.47
N LEU A 492 -24.79 -32.26 -42.72
CA LEU A 492 -24.52 -31.56 -44.01
C LEU A 492 -25.62 -30.69 -44.64
N HIS A 493 -25.43 -29.36 -44.59
CA HIS A 493 -24.96 -28.60 -45.75
C HIS A 493 -24.32 -27.26 -45.37
#